data_AF-A0A523VV00-F1
#
_entry.id   AF-A0A523VV00-F1
#
_cell.length_a   1.000
_cell.length_b   1.000
_cell.length_c   1.000
_cell.angle_alpha   90.00
_cell.angle_beta   90.00
_cell.angle_gamma   90.00
#
_symmetry.space_group_name_H-M   'P 1'
#
loop_
_entity.id
_entity.type
_entity.pdbx_description
1 polymer ?
#
loop_
_entity_poly.entity_id
_entity_poly.type
_entity_poly.pdbx_seq_one_letter_code
_entity_poly.pdbx_strand_id
1 'polypeptide(L)'
;MSREIKGIIVSRLIVLVSIILVPIAIFAIYNLVDFNLWYSNDLVLKLVVIKLLCPFIFSVSWLFFLLLFINRFANTLDDFDRTISVVPSRLKFFYGINAIYILLIFILPVITPIISVLIFASMAWRLTTFRKKRWEEDTKVSKTTWIMMGIAAIIPIFCSASVLPEFFVLADFLWNDLWLPLLPYLFSISYSLFTALAIGSFILLLLNAGISEYEQFWVDSSKKERFWNIKILEILLFGFFLFLDIGQFSVIDLFYIIGFILIIITSIVNFFKGKSKIKSFKSHIFGYLIAAVFIGSNVLFSTGELSEFLRVWSLLISAILYIIVFFYTFFQAE
;
A
#
# COMPACT_ATOMS: atom_id res chain seq x y z
N MET A 1 -7.23 16.77 8.54
CA MET A 1 -8.66 16.47 8.65
C MET A 1 -8.88 15.18 7.89
N SER A 2 -9.32 14.13 8.59
CA SER A 2 -9.64 12.84 7.99
C SER A 2 -10.74 13.02 6.94
N ARG A 3 -10.67 12.26 5.84
CA ARG A 3 -11.70 12.30 4.80
C ARG A 3 -12.94 11.57 5.32
N GLU A 4 -13.94 12.33 5.75
CA GLU A 4 -15.27 11.80 6.05
C GLU A 4 -16.11 11.73 4.77
N ILE A 5 -16.52 10.52 4.39
CA ILE A 5 -17.52 10.31 3.33
C ILE A 5 -18.76 9.75 4.01
N LYS A 6 -19.85 10.53 4.06
CA LYS A 6 -21.13 10.13 4.69
C LYS A 6 -20.98 9.62 6.14
N GLY A 7 -20.13 10.26 6.96
CA GLY A 7 -19.92 9.90 8.36
C GLY A 7 -19.01 8.68 8.60
N ILE A 8 -18.46 8.07 7.54
CA ILE A 8 -17.46 6.99 7.64
C ILE A 8 -16.07 7.60 7.48
N ILE A 9 -15.22 7.37 8.47
CA ILE A 9 -13.79 7.73 8.42
C ILE A 9 -13.09 6.68 7.55
N VAL A 10 -12.68 7.06 6.34
CA VAL A 10 -12.14 6.14 5.33
C VAL A 10 -10.92 5.35 5.85
N SER A 11 -10.05 5.96 6.64
CA SER A 11 -8.89 5.30 7.25
C SER A 11 -9.31 4.10 8.12
N ARG A 12 -10.38 4.22 8.91
CA ARG A 12 -10.88 3.15 9.77
C ARG A 12 -11.51 2.01 8.97
N LEU A 13 -12.20 2.32 7.87
CA LEU A 13 -12.76 1.31 6.98
C LEU A 13 -11.63 0.47 6.35
N ILE A 14 -10.55 1.13 5.90
CA ILE A 14 -9.38 0.44 5.34
C ILE A 14 -8.78 -0.51 6.37
N VAL A 15 -8.58 -0.07 7.62
CA VAL A 15 -8.04 -0.93 8.68
C VAL A 15 -8.97 -2.11 8.98
N LEU A 16 -10.29 -1.89 9.00
CA LEU A 16 -11.28 -2.95 9.22
C LEU A 16 -11.24 -3.99 8.11
N VAL A 17 -11.13 -3.57 6.86
CA VAL A 17 -10.97 -4.46 5.71
C VAL A 17 -9.63 -5.22 5.81
N SER A 18 -8.54 -4.54 6.19
CA SER A 18 -7.22 -5.17 6.37
C SER A 18 -7.21 -6.24 7.46
N ILE A 19 -7.98 -6.07 8.55
CA ILE A 19 -8.13 -7.09 9.61
C ILE A 19 -8.66 -8.42 9.05
N ILE A 20 -9.48 -8.37 8.01
CA ILE A 20 -10.04 -9.57 7.36
C ILE A 20 -9.10 -10.06 6.24
N LEU A 21 -8.63 -9.15 5.39
CA LEU A 21 -7.85 -9.51 4.21
C LEU A 21 -6.45 -10.04 4.54
N VAL A 22 -5.75 -9.50 5.55
CA VAL A 22 -4.39 -9.94 5.87
C VAL A 22 -4.36 -11.40 6.34
N PRO A 23 -5.20 -11.85 7.30
CA PRO A 23 -5.27 -13.25 7.67
C PRO A 23 -5.63 -14.20 6.52
N ILE A 24 -6.55 -13.78 5.63
CA ILE A 24 -6.95 -14.57 4.45
C ILE A 24 -5.78 -14.67 3.47
N ALA A 25 -5.06 -13.57 3.22
CA ALA A 25 -3.91 -13.54 2.33
C ALA A 25 -2.81 -14.47 2.83
N ILE A 26 -2.48 -14.43 4.13
CA ILE A 26 -1.49 -15.35 4.73
C ILE A 26 -1.93 -16.81 4.54
N PHE A 27 -3.18 -17.11 4.83
CA PHE A 27 -3.70 -18.47 4.68
C PHE A 27 -3.64 -18.95 3.22
N ALA A 28 -4.00 -18.08 2.27
CA ALA A 28 -3.94 -18.39 0.84
C ALA A 28 -2.50 -18.61 0.37
N ILE A 29 -1.58 -17.71 0.74
CA ILE A 29 -0.16 -17.77 0.33
C ILE A 29 0.46 -19.11 0.76
N TYR A 30 0.31 -19.50 2.03
CA TYR A 30 0.91 -20.76 2.51
C TYR A 30 0.27 -22.00 1.89
N ASN A 31 -1.00 -21.92 1.48
CA ASN A 31 -1.66 -23.01 0.77
C ASN A 31 -1.26 -23.10 -0.70
N LEU A 32 -0.95 -21.99 -1.35
CA LEU A 32 -0.53 -21.95 -2.75
C LEU A 32 0.95 -22.30 -2.93
N VAL A 33 1.82 -21.93 -1.98
CA VAL A 33 3.26 -22.20 -2.08
C VAL A 33 3.60 -23.63 -1.68
N ASP A 34 4.39 -24.31 -2.49
CA ASP A 34 4.85 -25.68 -2.24
C ASP A 34 6.09 -25.72 -1.33
N PHE A 35 5.89 -25.38 -0.06
CA PHE A 35 6.95 -25.49 0.94
C PHE A 35 7.29 -26.94 1.29
N ASN A 36 8.56 -27.21 1.53
CA ASN A 36 9.00 -28.48 2.08
C ASN A 36 9.32 -28.36 3.58
N LEU A 37 9.17 -29.48 4.28
CA LEU A 37 9.58 -29.58 5.67
C LEU A 37 11.02 -30.06 5.72
N TRP A 38 11.91 -29.24 6.26
CA TRP A 38 13.34 -29.55 6.30
C TRP A 38 13.68 -30.79 7.15
N TYR A 39 12.82 -31.17 8.10
CA TYR A 39 13.03 -32.28 9.03
C TYR A 39 12.21 -33.53 8.72
N SER A 40 11.30 -33.51 7.73
CA SER A 40 10.47 -34.66 7.40
C SER A 40 9.93 -34.60 5.97
N ASN A 41 9.94 -35.72 5.28
CA ASN A 41 9.34 -35.89 3.94
C ASN A 41 7.92 -36.47 4.00
N ASP A 42 7.34 -36.65 5.19
CA ASP A 42 5.99 -37.18 5.35
C ASP A 42 4.95 -36.16 4.85
N LEU A 43 4.12 -36.61 3.90
CA LEU A 43 3.10 -35.80 3.24
C LEU A 43 1.99 -35.37 4.22
N VAL A 44 1.67 -36.21 5.20
CA VAL A 44 0.67 -35.89 6.24
C VAL A 44 1.21 -34.78 7.15
N LEU A 45 2.47 -34.89 7.55
CA LEU A 45 3.13 -33.93 8.43
C LEU A 45 3.31 -32.58 7.73
N LYS A 46 3.65 -32.59 6.43
CA LYS A 46 3.66 -31.39 5.58
C LYS A 46 2.28 -30.71 5.54
N LEU A 47 1.21 -31.46 5.32
CA LEU A 47 -0.14 -30.89 5.30
C LEU A 47 -0.50 -30.28 6.66
N VAL A 48 -0.29 -31.00 7.75
CA VAL A 48 -0.68 -30.54 9.10
C VAL A 48 0.15 -29.32 9.54
N VAL A 49 1.47 -29.36 9.38
CA VAL A 49 2.34 -28.29 9.88
C VAL A 49 2.33 -27.09 8.95
N ILE A 50 2.64 -27.28 7.66
CA ILE A 50 2.82 -26.17 6.72
C ILE A 50 1.48 -25.60 6.23
N LYS A 51 0.51 -26.45 5.90
CA LYS A 51 -0.74 -26.01 5.25
C LYS A 51 -1.84 -25.63 6.23
N LEU A 52 -1.79 -26.13 7.48
CA LEU A 52 -2.77 -25.83 8.52
C LEU A 52 -2.18 -25.05 9.69
N LEU A 53 -1.20 -25.61 10.41
CA LEU A 53 -0.73 -25.06 11.68
C LEU A 53 -0.03 -23.69 11.51
N CYS A 54 0.95 -23.60 10.62
CA CYS A 54 1.69 -22.37 10.34
C CYS A 54 0.77 -21.23 9.89
N PRO A 55 -0.06 -21.37 8.83
CA PRO A 55 -0.94 -20.30 8.40
C PRO A 55 -1.96 -19.95 9.47
N PHE A 56 -2.51 -20.91 10.22
CA PHE A 56 -3.43 -20.60 11.30
C PHE A 56 -2.79 -19.71 12.38
N ILE A 57 -1.60 -20.10 12.87
CA ILE A 57 -0.90 -19.35 13.92
C ILE A 57 -0.48 -17.97 13.44
N PHE A 58 0.03 -17.84 12.22
CA PHE A 58 0.40 -16.55 11.66
C PHE A 58 -0.83 -15.66 11.40
N SER A 59 -1.91 -16.21 10.86
CA SER A 59 -3.16 -15.47 10.63
C SER A 59 -3.78 -14.97 11.95
N VAL A 60 -3.82 -15.80 13.00
CA VAL A 60 -4.29 -15.38 14.34
C VAL A 60 -3.38 -14.30 14.92
N SER A 61 -2.06 -14.42 14.74
CA SER A 61 -1.10 -13.43 15.22
C SER A 61 -1.33 -12.07 14.58
N TRP A 62 -1.51 -12.04 13.25
CA TRP A 62 -1.75 -10.80 12.51
C TRP A 62 -3.11 -10.20 12.81
N LEU A 63 -4.15 -11.02 12.96
CA LEU A 63 -5.47 -10.57 13.38
C LEU A 63 -5.37 -9.86 14.74
N PHE A 64 -4.75 -10.50 15.72
CA PHE A 64 -4.59 -9.92 17.05
C PHE A 64 -3.74 -8.65 17.03
N PHE A 65 -2.65 -8.63 16.25
CA PHE A 65 -1.79 -7.45 16.08
C PHE A 65 -2.56 -6.25 15.52
N LEU A 66 -3.33 -6.44 14.46
CA LEU A 66 -4.12 -5.37 13.84
C LEU A 66 -5.22 -4.85 14.78
N LEU A 67 -5.84 -5.72 15.59
CA LEU A 67 -6.80 -5.30 16.61
C LEU A 67 -6.15 -4.48 17.73
N LEU A 68 -4.95 -4.88 18.16
CA LEU A 68 -4.22 -4.20 19.25
C LEU A 68 -3.84 -2.77 18.87
N PHE A 69 -3.50 -2.54 17.60
CA PHE A 69 -3.02 -1.26 17.08
C PHE A 69 -4.01 -0.58 16.13
N ILE A 70 -5.31 -0.90 16.20
CA ILE A 70 -6.33 -0.42 15.25
C ILE A 70 -6.35 1.11 15.11
N ASN A 71 -6.28 1.83 16.24
CA ASN A 71 -6.29 3.29 16.25
C ASN A 71 -4.99 3.87 15.67
N ARG A 72 -3.84 3.27 16.02
CA ARG A 72 -2.55 3.71 15.51
C ARG A 72 -2.44 3.51 14.00
N PHE A 73 -2.92 2.38 13.47
CA PHE A 73 -2.99 2.17 12.02
C PHE A 73 -3.90 3.19 11.32
N ALA A 74 -5.07 3.50 11.89
CA ALA A 74 -5.98 4.49 11.32
C ALA A 74 -5.34 5.90 11.31
N ASN A 75 -4.74 6.32 12.43
CA ASN A 75 -4.02 7.59 12.54
C ASN A 75 -2.85 7.66 11.56
N THR A 76 -2.09 6.57 11.41
CA THR A 76 -0.98 6.47 10.45
C THR A 76 -1.46 6.71 9.03
N LEU A 77 -2.59 6.12 8.61
CA LEU A 77 -3.13 6.32 7.27
C LEU A 77 -3.55 7.78 7.03
N ASP A 78 -4.13 8.43 8.04
CA ASP A 78 -4.52 9.85 7.96
C ASP A 78 -3.30 10.78 7.86
N ASP A 79 -2.25 10.53 8.66
CA ASP A 79 -1.01 11.31 8.63
C ASP A 79 -0.16 11.03 7.38
N PHE A 80 -0.19 9.81 6.88
CA PHE A 80 0.44 9.40 5.64
C PHE A 80 -0.20 10.13 4.44
N ASP A 81 -1.54 10.15 4.34
CA ASP A 81 -2.23 10.87 3.25
C ASP A 81 -1.90 12.38 3.27
N ARG A 82 -1.78 12.96 4.47
CA ARG A 82 -1.37 14.35 4.66
C ARG A 82 0.06 14.61 4.20
N THR A 83 1.01 13.75 4.58
CA THR A 83 2.44 13.86 4.21
C THR A 83 2.62 13.79 2.70
N ILE A 84 1.88 12.90 2.04
CA ILE A 84 1.96 12.64 0.60
C ILE A 84 0.92 13.46 -0.17
N SER A 85 0.23 14.42 0.46
CA SER A 85 -0.86 15.21 -0.15
C SER A 85 -0.51 15.90 -1.48
N VAL A 86 0.76 16.22 -1.70
CA VAL A 86 1.27 16.85 -2.94
C VAL A 86 1.35 15.85 -4.10
N VAL A 87 1.47 14.56 -3.80
CA VAL A 87 1.48 13.53 -4.83
C VAL A 87 0.06 13.35 -5.36
N PRO A 88 -0.16 13.48 -6.68
CA PRO A 88 -1.46 13.24 -7.29
C PRO A 88 -2.04 11.88 -6.86
N SER A 89 -3.33 11.81 -6.54
CA SER A 89 -3.98 10.59 -6.02
C SER A 89 -3.75 9.35 -6.90
N ARG A 90 -3.58 9.54 -8.21
CA ARG A 90 -3.19 8.52 -9.19
C ARG A 90 -1.89 7.79 -8.86
N LEU A 91 -0.85 8.54 -8.50
CA LEU A 91 0.45 7.97 -8.15
C LEU A 91 0.37 7.29 -6.79
N LYS A 92 -0.40 7.86 -5.85
CA LYS A 92 -0.60 7.22 -4.54
C LYS A 92 -1.23 5.83 -4.66
N PHE A 93 -2.17 5.64 -5.59
CA PHE A 93 -2.80 4.34 -5.79
C PHE A 93 -1.83 3.31 -6.36
N PHE A 94 -1.16 3.63 -7.47
CA PHE A 94 -0.21 2.73 -8.11
C PHE A 94 0.98 2.38 -7.19
N TYR A 95 1.59 3.40 -6.56
CA TYR A 95 2.71 3.18 -5.66
C TYR A 95 2.31 2.59 -4.32
N GLY A 96 1.10 2.89 -3.84
CA GLY A 96 0.55 2.23 -2.66
C GLY A 96 0.42 0.73 -2.90
N ILE A 97 -0.16 0.32 -4.03
CA ILE A 97 -0.27 -1.10 -4.40
C ILE A 97 1.11 -1.73 -4.57
N ASN A 98 2.02 -1.07 -5.28
CA ASN A 98 3.37 -1.59 -5.46
C ASN A 98 4.14 -1.71 -4.13
N ALA A 99 4.02 -0.72 -3.25
CA ALA A 99 4.60 -0.77 -1.91
C ALA A 99 4.01 -1.92 -1.08
N ILE A 100 2.70 -2.19 -1.21
CA ILE A 100 2.08 -3.36 -0.59
C ILE A 100 2.72 -4.64 -1.12
N TYR A 101 2.90 -4.81 -2.43
CA TYR A 101 3.57 -6.00 -2.98
C TYR A 101 5.01 -6.15 -2.48
N ILE A 102 5.82 -5.10 -2.52
CA ILE A 102 7.20 -5.14 -2.01
C ILE A 102 7.24 -5.44 -0.50
N LEU A 103 6.29 -4.88 0.27
CA LEU A 103 6.12 -5.21 1.68
C LEU A 103 5.75 -6.70 1.85
N LEU A 104 4.82 -7.22 1.05
CA LEU A 104 4.45 -8.64 1.08
C LEU A 104 5.60 -9.58 0.71
N ILE A 105 6.44 -9.22 -0.27
CA ILE A 105 7.54 -10.07 -0.76
C ILE A 105 8.69 -10.14 0.26
N PHE A 106 9.17 -8.99 0.73
CA PHE A 106 10.40 -8.94 1.52
C PHE A 106 10.16 -8.80 3.03
N ILE A 107 9.15 -8.01 3.39
CA ILE A 107 8.95 -7.60 4.78
C ILE A 107 8.07 -8.62 5.49
N LEU A 108 6.96 -9.04 4.87
CA LEU A 108 6.01 -9.96 5.48
C LEU A 108 6.66 -11.29 5.91
N PRO A 109 7.51 -11.96 5.10
CA PRO A 109 8.01 -13.27 5.49
C PRO A 109 9.08 -13.21 6.60
N VAL A 110 9.78 -12.07 6.74
CA VAL A 110 10.71 -11.82 7.86
C VAL A 110 9.96 -11.39 9.12
N ILE A 111 9.01 -10.45 8.97
CA ILE A 111 8.32 -9.85 10.10
C ILE A 111 7.27 -10.79 10.70
N THR A 112 6.61 -11.62 9.89
CA THR A 112 5.53 -12.51 10.37
C THR A 112 5.98 -13.49 11.46
N PRO A 113 7.11 -14.21 11.32
CA PRO A 113 7.67 -15.03 12.39
C PRO A 113 7.90 -14.24 13.70
N ILE A 114 8.50 -13.06 13.59
CA ILE A 114 8.83 -12.21 14.75
C ILE A 114 7.56 -11.71 15.44
N ILE A 115 6.61 -11.17 14.67
CA ILE A 115 5.32 -10.72 15.19
C ILE A 115 4.58 -11.87 15.85
N SER A 116 4.60 -13.06 15.27
CA SER A 116 3.88 -14.20 15.82
C SER A 116 4.36 -14.58 17.21
N VAL A 117 5.66 -14.64 17.43
CA VAL A 117 6.25 -14.90 18.76
C VAL A 117 5.86 -13.82 19.76
N LEU A 118 6.03 -12.54 19.39
CA LEU A 118 5.71 -11.41 20.28
C LEU A 118 4.22 -11.33 20.62
N ILE A 119 3.35 -11.64 19.66
CA ILE A 119 1.91 -11.54 19.82
C ILE A 119 1.36 -12.66 20.68
N PHE A 120 1.81 -13.90 20.50
CA PHE A 120 1.39 -15.00 21.36
C PHE A 120 1.88 -14.81 22.80
N ALA A 121 3.09 -14.28 22.99
CA ALA A 121 3.56 -13.85 24.31
C ALA A 121 2.67 -12.73 24.88
N SER A 122 2.33 -11.72 24.08
CA SER A 122 1.44 -10.61 24.48
C SER A 122 0.01 -11.07 24.81
N MET A 123 -0.51 -12.06 24.07
CA MET A 123 -1.82 -12.67 24.31
C MET A 123 -1.82 -13.42 25.64
N ALA A 124 -0.80 -14.25 25.91
CA ALA A 124 -0.63 -14.93 27.19
C ALA A 124 -0.48 -13.96 28.36
N TRP A 125 0.24 -12.85 28.16
CA TRP A 125 0.33 -11.78 29.14
C TRP A 125 -1.05 -11.20 29.44
N ARG A 126 -1.82 -10.77 28.42
CA ARG A 126 -3.18 -10.23 28.59
C ARG A 126 -4.15 -11.20 29.27
N LEU A 127 -4.05 -12.50 28.96
CA LEU A 127 -4.86 -13.55 29.59
C LEU A 127 -4.52 -13.76 31.08
N THR A 128 -3.32 -13.40 31.54
CA THR A 128 -2.93 -13.54 32.95
C THR A 128 -3.10 -12.26 33.75
N THR A 129 -3.04 -11.10 33.10
CA THR A 129 -3.24 -9.77 33.70
C THR A 129 -4.52 -9.09 33.21
N PHE A 130 -5.64 -9.83 33.13
CA PHE A 130 -6.96 -9.34 32.65
C PHE A 130 -7.44 -8.01 33.27
N ARG A 131 -6.93 -7.61 34.45
CA ARG A 131 -7.32 -6.37 35.14
C ARG A 131 -6.49 -5.14 34.77
N LYS A 132 -5.35 -5.28 34.09
CA LYS A 132 -4.47 -4.15 33.74
C LYS A 132 -4.80 -3.61 32.37
N LYS A 133 -5.05 -2.29 32.25
CA LYS A 133 -5.38 -1.67 30.96
C LYS A 133 -4.14 -1.26 30.16
N ARG A 134 -3.01 -1.00 30.83
CA ARG A 134 -1.75 -0.59 30.20
C ARG A 134 -0.58 -1.49 30.61
N TRP A 135 0.36 -1.66 29.68
CA TRP A 135 1.65 -2.34 29.91
C TRP A 135 2.47 -1.70 31.03
N GLU A 136 2.30 -0.39 31.22
CA GLU A 136 3.05 0.46 32.16
C GLU A 136 2.48 0.46 33.59
N GLU A 137 1.41 -0.31 33.87
CA GLU A 137 0.93 -0.43 35.25
C GLU A 137 1.96 -1.18 36.10
N ASP A 138 2.68 -0.38 36.90
CA ASP A 138 3.93 -0.62 37.63
C ASP A 138 3.82 -1.66 38.77
N THR A 139 3.31 -2.82 38.43
CA THR A 139 3.12 -3.95 39.34
C THR A 139 3.90 -5.13 38.79
N LYS A 140 4.92 -5.56 39.56
CA LYS A 140 5.79 -6.71 39.29
C LYS A 140 4.98 -7.84 38.64
N VAL A 141 5.32 -8.14 37.38
CA VAL A 141 4.72 -9.25 36.63
C VAL A 141 4.99 -10.53 37.41
N SER A 142 3.96 -11.33 37.68
CA SER A 142 4.11 -12.56 38.46
C SER A 142 4.98 -13.57 37.70
N LYS A 143 5.73 -14.41 38.43
CA LYS A 143 6.52 -15.50 37.83
C LYS A 143 5.65 -16.45 36.97
N THR A 144 4.37 -16.61 37.34
CA THR A 144 3.39 -17.42 36.58
C THR A 144 3.10 -16.83 35.21
N THR A 145 2.99 -15.51 35.08
CA THR A 145 2.79 -14.84 33.79
C THR A 145 3.98 -15.05 32.86
N TRP A 146 5.22 -14.95 33.36
CA TRP A 146 6.42 -15.23 32.56
C TRP A 146 6.46 -16.66 32.02
N ILE A 147 6.11 -17.64 32.85
CA ILE A 147 6.05 -19.05 32.43
C ILE A 147 4.98 -19.23 31.34
N MET A 148 3.80 -18.64 31.50
CA MET A 148 2.74 -18.70 30.50
C MET A 148 3.12 -18.04 29.18
N MET A 149 3.81 -16.89 29.21
CA MET A 149 4.33 -16.24 28.00
C MET A 149 5.32 -17.15 27.28
N GLY A 150 6.22 -17.81 28.02
CA GLY A 150 7.17 -18.77 27.47
C GLY A 150 6.47 -19.95 26.78
N ILE A 151 5.50 -20.58 27.46
CA ILE A 151 4.74 -21.71 26.90
C ILE A 151 3.99 -21.30 25.63
N ALA A 152 3.33 -20.14 25.65
CA ALA A 152 2.58 -19.67 24.48
C ALA A 152 3.49 -19.35 23.29
N ALA A 153 4.74 -18.93 23.53
CA ALA A 153 5.71 -18.63 22.48
C ALA A 153 6.31 -19.88 21.83
N ILE A 154 6.27 -21.06 22.46
CA ILE A 154 6.84 -22.31 21.90
C ILE A 154 6.21 -22.64 20.54
N ILE A 155 4.89 -22.52 20.41
CA ILE A 155 4.19 -22.92 19.18
C ILE A 155 4.55 -22.00 17.99
N PRO A 156 4.51 -20.66 18.12
CA PRO A 156 5.04 -19.74 17.12
C PRO A 156 6.52 -19.96 16.80
N ILE A 157 7.36 -20.25 17.80
CA ILE A 157 8.79 -20.52 17.58
C ILE A 157 8.96 -21.76 16.71
N PHE A 158 8.22 -22.83 16.99
CA PHE A 158 8.23 -24.05 16.19
C PHE A 158 7.78 -23.79 14.73
N CYS A 159 6.70 -23.03 14.56
CA CYS A 159 6.22 -22.67 13.21
C CYS A 159 7.21 -21.78 12.47
N SER A 160 7.82 -20.83 13.17
CA SER A 160 8.85 -19.94 12.62
C SER A 160 10.07 -20.74 12.16
N ALA A 161 10.57 -21.65 12.99
CA ALA A 161 11.70 -22.52 12.66
C ALA A 161 11.41 -23.49 11.51
N SER A 162 10.14 -23.89 11.33
CA SER A 162 9.72 -24.76 10.23
C SER A 162 9.71 -24.03 8.88
N VAL A 163 9.42 -22.72 8.89
CA VAL A 163 9.22 -21.92 7.67
C VAL A 163 10.46 -21.11 7.26
N LEU A 164 11.32 -20.76 8.23
CA LEU A 164 12.51 -19.93 7.98
C LEU A 164 13.42 -20.45 6.84
N PRO A 165 13.69 -21.76 6.70
CA PRO A 165 14.49 -22.27 5.58
C PRO A 165 13.84 -22.04 4.21
N GLU A 166 12.51 -22.00 4.16
CA GLU A 166 11.72 -21.83 2.95
C GLU A 166 11.44 -20.34 2.64
N PHE A 167 12.08 -19.41 3.37
CA PHE A 167 11.91 -17.97 3.16
C PHE A 167 12.19 -17.54 1.72
N PHE A 168 13.28 -18.06 1.13
CA PHE A 168 13.64 -17.73 -0.24
C PHE A 168 12.64 -18.28 -1.25
N VAL A 169 12.06 -19.47 -0.99
CA VAL A 169 11.01 -20.05 -1.83
C VAL A 169 9.75 -19.20 -1.78
N LEU A 170 9.37 -18.71 -0.59
CA LEU A 170 8.24 -17.78 -0.44
C LEU A 170 8.49 -16.46 -1.18
N ALA A 171 9.67 -15.86 -1.01
CA ALA A 171 10.02 -14.62 -1.67
C ALA A 171 10.05 -14.78 -3.21
N ASP A 172 10.59 -15.90 -3.70
CA ASP A 172 10.65 -16.23 -5.12
C ASP A 172 9.25 -16.39 -5.72
N PHE A 173 8.36 -17.14 -5.06
CA PHE A 173 6.96 -17.26 -5.48
C PHE A 173 6.23 -15.91 -5.53
N LEU A 174 6.36 -15.10 -4.47
CA LEU A 174 5.70 -13.79 -4.42
C LEU A 174 6.24 -12.84 -5.51
N TRP A 175 7.51 -12.97 -5.88
CA TRP A 175 8.14 -12.15 -6.91
C TRP A 175 7.84 -12.63 -8.33
N ASN A 176 8.12 -13.89 -8.65
CA ASN A 176 8.04 -14.46 -9.99
C ASN A 176 6.62 -14.86 -10.39
N ASP A 177 5.83 -15.43 -9.48
CA ASP A 177 4.52 -16.00 -9.81
C ASP A 177 3.37 -15.02 -9.55
N LEU A 178 3.57 -14.04 -8.66
CA LEU A 178 2.54 -13.03 -8.34
C LEU A 178 2.90 -11.63 -8.85
N TRP A 179 3.99 -11.03 -8.40
CA TRP A 179 4.24 -9.61 -8.66
C TRP A 179 4.62 -9.32 -10.11
N LEU A 180 5.64 -10.01 -10.67
CA LEU A 180 6.09 -9.80 -12.05
C LEU A 180 4.97 -10.00 -13.09
N PRO A 181 4.12 -11.05 -13.01
CA PRO A 181 3.02 -11.23 -13.96
C PRO A 181 1.90 -10.19 -13.81
N LEU A 182 1.68 -9.66 -12.61
CA LEU A 182 0.67 -8.63 -12.36
C LEU A 182 1.13 -7.22 -12.74
N LEU A 183 2.44 -7.00 -12.82
CA LEU A 183 3.06 -5.70 -13.07
C LEU A 183 2.62 -5.05 -14.40
N PRO A 184 2.55 -5.75 -15.55
CA PRO A 184 1.99 -5.18 -16.79
C PRO A 184 0.55 -4.66 -16.63
N TYR A 185 -0.30 -5.40 -15.93
CA TYR A 185 -1.69 -4.99 -15.68
C TYR A 185 -1.77 -3.77 -14.75
N LEU A 186 -0.92 -3.72 -13.71
CA LEU A 186 -0.81 -2.55 -12.85
C LEU A 186 -0.36 -1.32 -13.63
N PHE A 187 0.60 -1.48 -14.54
CA PHE A 187 1.02 -0.40 -15.44
C PHE A 187 -0.10 0.05 -16.37
N SER A 188 -0.82 -0.89 -16.99
CA SER A 188 -1.95 -0.59 -17.87
C SER A 188 -3.03 0.23 -17.14
N ILE A 189 -3.43 -0.22 -15.96
CA ILE A 189 -4.37 0.52 -15.09
C ILE A 189 -3.83 1.90 -14.75
N SER A 190 -2.54 2.01 -14.41
CA SER A 190 -1.90 3.26 -14.05
C SER A 190 -1.85 4.25 -15.22
N TYR A 191 -1.42 3.83 -16.41
CA TYR A 191 -1.33 4.68 -17.60
C TYR A 191 -2.72 5.09 -18.11
N SER A 192 -3.69 4.18 -18.11
CA SER A 192 -5.08 4.46 -18.44
C SER A 192 -5.70 5.48 -17.48
N LEU A 193 -5.45 5.34 -16.18
CA LEU A 193 -5.94 6.28 -15.18
C LEU A 193 -5.22 7.63 -15.28
N PHE A 194 -3.92 7.61 -15.57
CA PHE A 194 -3.10 8.80 -15.76
C PHE A 194 -3.59 9.65 -16.92
N THR A 195 -3.87 9.03 -18.06
CA THR A 195 -4.36 9.72 -19.27
C THR A 195 -5.78 10.24 -19.12
N ALA A 196 -6.69 9.46 -18.54
CA ALA A 196 -8.05 9.91 -18.26
C ALA A 196 -8.07 11.15 -17.34
N LEU A 197 -7.26 11.12 -16.28
CA LEU A 197 -7.15 12.25 -15.35
C LEU A 197 -6.44 13.46 -15.97
N ALA A 198 -5.42 13.25 -16.81
CA ALA A 198 -4.75 14.35 -17.52
C ALA A 198 -5.73 15.15 -18.38
N ILE A 199 -6.59 14.43 -19.12
CA ILE A 199 -7.64 15.02 -19.94
C ILE A 199 -8.69 15.71 -19.06
N GLY A 200 -9.12 15.06 -17.97
CA GLY A 200 -10.05 15.65 -16.99
C GLY A 200 -9.53 16.97 -16.39
N SER A 201 -8.30 16.97 -15.87
CA SER A 201 -7.63 18.17 -15.33
C SER A 201 -7.48 19.27 -16.38
N PHE A 202 -7.15 18.92 -17.63
CA PHE A 202 -7.04 19.91 -18.71
C PHE A 202 -8.39 20.54 -19.09
N ILE A 203 -9.44 19.73 -19.23
CA ILE A 203 -10.81 20.22 -19.47
C ILE A 203 -11.24 21.15 -18.35
N LEU A 204 -10.95 20.77 -17.11
CA LEU A 204 -11.28 21.54 -15.92
C LEU A 204 -10.49 22.85 -15.84
N LEU A 205 -9.22 22.86 -16.26
CA LEU A 205 -8.40 24.08 -16.39
C LEU A 205 -8.98 25.02 -17.47
N LEU A 206 -9.42 24.48 -18.61
CA LEU A 206 -10.08 25.24 -19.68
C LEU A 206 -11.42 25.82 -19.23
N LEU A 207 -12.25 25.02 -18.57
CA LEU A 207 -13.59 25.41 -18.12
C LEU A 207 -13.56 26.41 -16.95
N ASN A 208 -12.54 26.36 -16.11
CA ASN A 208 -12.40 27.21 -14.92
C ASN A 208 -11.24 28.22 -15.06
N ALA A 209 -11.01 28.78 -16.26
CA ALA A 209 -10.01 29.82 -16.50
C ALA A 209 -9.97 30.86 -15.36
N GLY A 210 -9.05 30.68 -14.41
CA GLY A 210 -8.88 31.55 -13.25
C GLY A 210 -8.86 30.90 -11.85
N ILE A 211 -9.18 29.61 -11.66
CA ILE A 211 -9.27 29.00 -10.32
C ILE A 211 -8.41 27.74 -10.24
N SER A 212 -7.51 27.68 -9.25
CA SER A 212 -6.60 26.54 -9.04
C SER A 212 -7.35 25.28 -8.56
N GLU A 213 -6.79 24.08 -8.77
CA GLU A 213 -7.37 22.78 -8.32
C GLU A 213 -7.72 22.77 -6.82
N TYR A 214 -7.07 23.62 -6.01
CA TYR A 214 -7.31 23.73 -4.57
C TYR A 214 -8.48 24.64 -4.20
N GLU A 215 -8.79 25.65 -5.00
CA GLU A 215 -9.86 26.62 -4.73
C GLU A 215 -11.25 26.10 -5.10
N GLN A 216 -11.34 25.00 -5.87
CA GLN A 216 -12.62 24.42 -6.30
C GLN A 216 -13.46 23.81 -5.17
N PHE A 217 -12.83 23.46 -4.04
CA PHE A 217 -13.55 22.94 -2.89
C PHE A 217 -14.42 24.00 -2.17
N TRP A 218 -14.22 25.29 -2.47
CA TRP A 218 -14.82 26.42 -1.74
C TRP A 218 -15.76 27.30 -2.59
N VAL A 219 -16.06 26.93 -3.83
CA VAL A 219 -16.86 27.76 -4.75
C VAL A 219 -18.26 27.16 -4.99
N ASP A 220 -19.25 28.06 -5.10
CA ASP A 220 -20.71 27.87 -5.14
C ASP A 220 -21.29 26.63 -5.85
N SER A 221 -22.49 26.26 -5.37
CA SER A 221 -23.29 25.07 -5.72
C SER A 221 -23.51 24.83 -7.22
N SER A 222 -23.54 25.86 -8.07
CA SER A 222 -23.74 25.73 -9.52
C SER A 222 -22.52 25.14 -10.26
N LYS A 223 -21.32 25.22 -9.71
CA LYS A 223 -20.10 24.58 -10.27
C LYS A 223 -19.94 23.12 -9.85
N LYS A 224 -20.70 22.67 -8.84
CA LYS A 224 -20.62 21.31 -8.28
C LYS A 224 -21.12 20.24 -9.26
N GLU A 225 -22.17 20.54 -10.04
CA GLU A 225 -22.67 19.65 -11.10
C GLU A 225 -21.66 19.48 -12.25
N ARG A 226 -20.99 20.57 -12.65
CA ARG A 226 -19.92 20.50 -13.68
C ARG A 226 -18.75 19.64 -13.24
N PHE A 227 -18.38 19.69 -11.97
CA PHE A 227 -17.32 18.85 -11.42
C PHE A 227 -17.70 17.35 -11.45
N TRP A 228 -18.94 17.01 -11.09
CA TRP A 228 -19.43 15.63 -11.17
C TRP A 228 -19.47 15.09 -12.59
N ASN A 229 -19.87 15.91 -13.57
CA ASN A 229 -19.86 15.51 -14.98
C ASN A 229 -18.45 15.21 -15.49
N ILE A 230 -17.45 16.00 -15.04
CA ILE A 230 -16.04 15.74 -15.37
C ILE A 230 -15.55 14.44 -14.71
N LYS A 231 -15.97 14.16 -13.47
CA LYS A 231 -15.62 12.89 -12.80
C LYS A 231 -16.24 11.66 -13.48
N ILE A 232 -17.47 11.77 -13.96
CA ILE A 232 -18.11 10.71 -14.76
C ILE A 232 -17.36 10.52 -16.07
N LEU A 233 -16.96 11.61 -16.74
CA LEU A 233 -16.15 11.56 -17.96
C LEU A 233 -14.78 10.90 -17.70
N GLU A 234 -14.09 11.24 -16.62
CA GLU A 234 -12.82 10.61 -16.23
C GLU A 234 -12.98 9.10 -16.05
N ILE A 235 -14.05 8.63 -15.39
CA ILE A 235 -14.32 7.20 -15.21
C ILE A 235 -14.59 6.52 -16.56
N LEU A 236 -15.35 7.17 -17.45
CA LEU A 236 -15.67 6.63 -18.77
C LEU A 236 -14.40 6.55 -19.65
N LEU A 237 -13.60 7.62 -19.68
CA LEU A 237 -12.31 7.66 -20.38
C LEU A 237 -11.35 6.61 -19.83
N PHE A 238 -11.30 6.44 -18.51
CA PHE A 238 -10.49 5.39 -17.88
C PHE A 238 -10.91 4.00 -18.37
N GLY A 239 -12.21 3.69 -18.34
CA GLY A 239 -12.72 2.41 -18.86
C GLY A 239 -12.41 2.21 -20.34
N PHE A 240 -12.51 3.27 -21.14
CA PHE A 240 -12.18 3.24 -22.57
C PHE A 240 -10.69 2.98 -22.82
N PHE A 241 -9.79 3.69 -22.13
CA PHE A 241 -8.35 3.48 -22.27
C PHE A 241 -7.92 2.10 -21.78
N LEU A 242 -8.50 1.62 -20.67
CA LEU A 242 -8.22 0.29 -20.16
C LEU A 242 -8.68 -0.79 -21.14
N PHE A 243 -9.84 -0.62 -21.77
CA PHE A 243 -10.29 -1.51 -22.85
C PHE A 243 -9.34 -1.50 -24.05
N LEU A 244 -8.85 -0.33 -24.46
CA LEU A 244 -7.90 -0.21 -25.56
C LEU A 244 -6.56 -0.86 -25.26
N ASP A 245 -6.07 -0.71 -24.03
CA ASP A 245 -4.76 -1.24 -23.61
C ASP A 245 -4.81 -2.77 -23.42
N ILE A 246 -5.83 -3.30 -22.74
CA ILE A 246 -6.02 -4.75 -22.61
C ILE A 246 -6.29 -5.40 -23.98
N GLY A 247 -7.01 -4.71 -24.87
CA GLY A 247 -7.22 -5.14 -26.24
C GLY A 247 -5.99 -5.02 -27.15
N GLN A 248 -4.87 -4.50 -26.64
CA GLN A 248 -3.61 -4.26 -27.38
C GLN A 248 -3.79 -3.46 -28.67
N PHE A 249 -4.69 -2.47 -28.67
CA PHE A 249 -4.88 -1.59 -29.81
C PHE A 249 -3.78 -0.53 -29.87
N SER A 250 -3.02 -0.47 -30.96
CA SER A 250 -1.89 0.46 -31.15
C SER A 250 -2.25 1.95 -31.01
N VAL A 251 -3.53 2.31 -31.08
CA VAL A 251 -4.01 3.68 -30.90
C VAL A 251 -3.79 4.17 -29.46
N ILE A 252 -3.63 3.27 -28.47
CA ILE A 252 -3.44 3.65 -27.07
C ILE A 252 -2.16 4.46 -26.84
N ASP A 253 -1.09 4.15 -27.58
CA ASP A 253 0.20 4.83 -27.46
C ASP A 253 0.09 6.33 -27.77
N LEU A 254 -0.74 6.68 -28.75
CA LEU A 254 -1.06 8.08 -29.08
C LEU A 254 -1.75 8.79 -27.91
N PHE A 255 -2.72 8.15 -27.26
CA PHE A 255 -3.40 8.71 -26.11
C PHE A 255 -2.46 8.87 -24.91
N TYR A 256 -1.53 7.94 -24.71
CA TYR A 256 -0.49 8.02 -23.67
C TYR A 256 0.44 9.21 -23.88
N ILE A 257 0.88 9.45 -25.12
CA ILE A 257 1.68 10.63 -25.48
C ILE A 257 0.88 11.92 -25.26
N ILE A 258 -0.38 11.97 -25.72
CA ILE A 258 -1.25 13.15 -25.55
C ILE A 258 -1.45 13.45 -24.06
N GLY A 259 -1.78 12.45 -23.26
CA GLY A 259 -1.96 12.61 -21.82
C GLY A 259 -0.69 13.13 -21.12
N PHE A 260 0.47 12.65 -21.55
CA PHE A 260 1.75 13.14 -21.05
C PHE A 260 2.00 14.62 -21.40
N ILE A 261 1.76 15.03 -22.65
CA ILE A 261 1.88 16.43 -23.09
C ILE A 261 0.94 17.34 -22.29
N LEU A 262 -0.32 16.93 -22.09
CA LEU A 262 -1.30 17.69 -21.32
C LEU A 262 -0.85 17.91 -19.87
N ILE A 263 -0.16 16.93 -19.27
CA ILE A 263 0.39 17.09 -17.91
C ILE A 263 1.52 18.09 -17.86
N ILE A 264 2.46 18.05 -18.81
CA ILE A 264 3.51 19.08 -18.88
C ILE A 264 2.87 20.47 -18.97
N ILE A 265 1.88 20.66 -19.83
CA ILE A 265 1.19 21.94 -19.99
C ILE A 265 0.50 22.37 -18.69
N THR A 266 -0.31 21.50 -18.08
CA THR A 266 -1.02 21.82 -16.83
C THR A 266 -0.06 22.09 -15.67
N SER A 267 1.03 21.33 -15.54
CA SER A 267 2.07 21.56 -14.54
C SER A 267 2.79 22.89 -14.73
N ILE A 268 3.15 23.25 -15.97
CA ILE A 268 3.77 24.56 -16.28
C ILE A 268 2.81 25.69 -15.92
N VAL A 269 1.53 25.60 -16.34
CA VAL A 269 0.52 26.61 -16.04
C VAL A 269 0.31 26.77 -14.53
N ASN A 270 0.27 25.68 -13.79
CA ASN A 270 0.15 25.70 -12.33
C ASN A 270 1.39 26.26 -11.64
N PHE A 271 2.60 25.95 -12.15
CA PHE A 271 3.85 26.52 -11.62
C PHE A 271 3.89 28.05 -11.75
N PHE A 272 3.47 28.58 -12.89
CA PHE A 272 3.42 30.03 -13.09
C PHE A 272 2.28 30.72 -12.31
N LYS A 273 1.14 30.05 -12.09
CA LYS A 273 0.03 30.59 -11.29
C LYS A 273 0.23 30.44 -9.78
N GLY A 274 1.04 29.48 -9.32
CA GLY A 274 1.20 29.09 -7.91
C GLY A 274 1.97 30.06 -6.99
N LYS A 275 2.37 31.26 -7.46
CA LYS A 275 3.07 32.24 -6.61
C LYS A 275 2.19 32.96 -5.57
N SER A 276 0.88 32.72 -5.49
CA SER A 276 0.01 33.64 -4.74
C SER A 276 -0.36 33.27 -3.30
N LYS A 277 -0.24 32.02 -2.81
CA LYS A 277 -0.47 31.68 -1.38
C LYS A 277 -0.24 30.19 -1.11
N ILE A 278 0.74 29.84 -0.26
CA ILE A 278 0.66 28.85 0.86
C ILE A 278 2.07 28.55 1.40
N LYS A 279 2.18 28.58 2.74
CA LYS A 279 3.37 28.34 3.57
C LYS A 279 3.81 26.87 3.55
N SER A 280 5.13 26.68 3.77
CA SER A 280 5.89 25.45 4.05
C SER A 280 6.29 24.55 2.87
N PHE A 281 7.23 25.05 2.07
CA PHE A 281 7.94 24.32 1.02
C PHE A 281 8.76 23.10 1.53
N LYS A 282 9.12 23.05 2.83
CA LYS A 282 10.02 22.01 3.39
C LYS A 282 9.39 20.62 3.60
N SER A 283 8.07 20.49 3.83
CA SER A 283 7.45 19.15 4.00
C SER A 283 7.09 18.46 2.69
N HIS A 284 7.29 19.13 1.55
CA HIS A 284 6.87 18.64 0.23
C HIS A 284 8.02 18.12 -0.64
N ILE A 285 9.26 18.23 -0.16
CA ILE A 285 10.47 17.79 -0.89
C ILE A 285 10.37 16.30 -1.25
N PHE A 286 9.90 15.45 -0.34
CA PHE A 286 9.73 14.01 -0.60
C PHE A 286 8.67 13.75 -1.68
N GLY A 287 7.55 14.47 -1.67
CA GLY A 287 6.50 14.33 -2.69
C GLY A 287 6.96 14.77 -4.08
N TYR A 288 7.72 15.87 -4.17
CA TYR A 288 8.31 16.33 -5.42
C TYR A 288 9.44 15.42 -5.91
N LEU A 289 10.24 14.84 -5.01
CA LEU A 289 11.28 13.87 -5.36
C LEU A 289 10.67 12.58 -5.92
N ILE A 290 9.61 12.06 -5.31
CA ILE A 290 8.85 10.91 -5.82
C ILE A 290 8.26 11.22 -7.21
N ALA A 291 7.66 12.40 -7.39
CA ALA A 291 7.11 12.81 -8.68
C ALA A 291 8.19 12.99 -9.76
N ALA A 292 9.36 13.52 -9.40
CA ALA A 292 10.49 13.70 -10.32
C ALA A 292 11.12 12.37 -10.74
N VAL A 293 11.30 11.43 -9.80
CA VAL A 293 11.76 10.06 -10.10
C VAL A 293 10.77 9.35 -11.02
N PHE A 294 9.47 9.55 -10.82
CA PHE A 294 8.42 8.95 -11.66
C PHE A 294 8.37 9.50 -13.08
N ILE A 295 8.36 10.84 -13.21
CA ILE A 295 8.38 11.48 -14.52
C ILE A 295 9.66 11.08 -15.25
N GLY A 296 10.80 11.05 -14.54
CA GLY A 296 12.07 10.57 -15.09
C GLY A 296 12.00 9.12 -15.61
N SER A 297 11.43 8.18 -14.83
CA SER A 297 11.38 6.77 -15.26
C SER A 297 10.36 6.49 -16.36
N ASN A 298 9.29 7.29 -16.46
CA ASN A 298 8.26 7.13 -17.48
C ASN A 298 8.53 7.91 -18.78
N VAL A 299 9.39 8.92 -18.76
CA VAL A 299 9.73 9.73 -19.94
C VAL A 299 10.86 9.10 -20.77
N LEU A 300 11.70 8.27 -20.15
CA LEU A 300 12.82 7.61 -20.82
C LEU A 300 12.43 6.35 -21.62
N PHE A 301 11.16 6.20 -22.00
CA PHE A 301 10.71 5.08 -22.84
C PHE A 301 10.90 5.38 -24.32
N SER A 302 12.09 5.08 -24.84
CA SER A 302 12.22 4.58 -26.21
C SER A 302 13.23 3.42 -26.24
N THR A 303 12.70 2.21 -26.41
CA THR A 303 13.37 1.03 -27.01
C THR A 303 14.78 0.69 -26.48
N GLY A 304 14.87 -0.10 -25.40
CA GLY A 304 16.11 -0.76 -25.00
C GLY A 304 16.00 -1.49 -23.66
N GLU A 305 16.85 -2.51 -23.42
CA GLU A 305 16.92 -3.28 -22.17
C GLU A 305 17.18 -2.39 -20.93
N LEU A 306 17.86 -1.24 -21.12
CA LEU A 306 18.05 -0.21 -20.10
C LEU A 306 16.73 0.37 -19.55
N SER A 307 15.67 0.39 -20.36
CA SER A 307 14.36 0.93 -19.97
C SER A 307 13.62 0.01 -19.00
N GLU A 308 13.74 -1.32 -19.15
CA GLU A 308 13.13 -2.26 -18.21
C GLU A 308 13.84 -2.24 -16.87
N PHE A 309 15.18 -2.19 -16.89
CA PHE A 309 15.99 -2.05 -15.68
C PHE A 309 15.61 -0.78 -14.89
N LEU A 310 15.60 0.39 -15.55
CA LEU A 310 15.24 1.65 -14.90
C LEU A 310 13.79 1.67 -14.39
N ARG A 311 12.87 1.00 -15.08
CA ARG A 311 11.46 0.85 -14.65
C ARG A 311 11.37 0.07 -13.34
N VAL A 312 12.01 -1.09 -13.25
CA VAL A 312 12.00 -1.94 -12.05
C VAL A 312 12.67 -1.22 -10.88
N TRP A 313 13.80 -0.55 -11.10
CA TRP A 313 14.49 0.19 -10.04
C TRP A 313 13.72 1.42 -9.55
N SER A 314 13.09 2.18 -10.45
CA SER A 314 12.20 3.28 -10.08
C SER A 314 11.05 2.79 -9.19
N LEU A 315 10.44 1.66 -9.56
CA LEU A 315 9.39 1.02 -8.78
C LEU A 315 9.88 0.60 -7.39
N LEU A 316 11.04 -0.06 -7.30
CA LEU A 316 11.63 -0.46 -6.03
C LEU A 316 11.95 0.74 -5.13
N ILE A 317 12.60 1.76 -5.67
CA ILE A 317 12.96 2.97 -4.93
C ILE A 317 11.70 3.68 -4.42
N SER A 318 10.68 3.81 -5.27
CA SER A 318 9.41 4.42 -4.87
C SER A 318 8.69 3.62 -3.77
N ALA A 319 8.67 2.28 -3.87
CA ALA A 319 8.10 1.41 -2.87
C ALA A 319 8.85 1.52 -1.53
N ILE A 320 10.18 1.51 -1.56
CA ILE A 320 11.02 1.69 -0.37
C ILE A 320 10.74 3.04 0.29
N LEU A 321 10.69 4.13 -0.48
CA LEU A 321 10.35 5.45 0.05
C LEU A 321 8.95 5.47 0.68
N TYR A 322 7.96 4.86 0.03
CA TYR A 322 6.60 4.75 0.56
C TYR A 322 6.58 3.98 1.89
N ILE A 323 7.28 2.85 1.96
CA ILE A 323 7.39 2.02 3.17
C ILE A 323 8.08 2.79 4.30
N ILE A 324 9.18 3.50 4.01
CA ILE A 324 9.91 4.30 5.01
C ILE A 324 9.01 5.40 5.56
N VAL A 325 8.31 6.14 4.69
CA VAL A 325 7.40 7.20 5.12
C VAL A 325 6.27 6.60 5.96
N PHE A 326 5.71 5.46 5.56
CA PHE A 326 4.66 4.77 6.32
C PHE A 326 5.13 4.38 7.72
N PHE A 327 6.29 3.73 7.85
CA PHE A 327 6.85 3.38 9.17
C PHE A 327 7.20 4.61 9.99
N TYR A 328 7.78 5.64 9.39
CA TYR A 328 8.07 6.91 10.06
C TYR A 328 6.79 7.53 10.63
N THR A 329 5.70 7.59 9.85
CA THR A 329 4.41 8.06 10.34
C THR A 329 3.82 7.15 11.41
N PHE A 330 4.02 5.82 11.30
CA PHE A 330 3.53 4.86 12.29
C PHE A 330 4.19 5.04 13.66
N PHE A 331 5.48 5.34 13.70
CA PHE A 331 6.20 5.59 14.96
C PHE A 331 5.89 6.97 15.57
N GLN A 332 5.43 7.93 14.77
CA GLN A 332 5.01 9.26 15.25
C GLN A 332 3.53 9.35 15.61
N ALA A 333 2.70 8.45 15.07
CA ALA A 333 1.29 8.37 15.37
C ALA A 333 1.08 7.89 16.82
N GLU A 334 0.55 8.78 17.68
CA GLU A 334 0.20 8.45 19.07
C GLU A 334 -0.91 7.40 19.14
#